data_AF-A0A955DUA8-F1
#
_entry.id   AF-A0A955DUA8-F1
#
_cell.length_a   1.000
_cell.length_b   1.000
_cell.length_c   1.000
_cell.angle_alpha   90.00
_cell.angle_beta   90.00
_cell.angle_gamma   90.00
#
_symmetry.space_group_name_H-M   'P 1'
#
loop_
_entity.id
_entity.type
_entity.pdbx_description
1 polymer ?
#
loop_
_entity_poly.entity_id
_entity_poly.type
_entity_poly.pdbx_seq_one_letter_code
_entity_poly.pdbx_strand_id
1 'polypeptide(L)'
;MNTRQRMLLETTVARDEAEAVLRVLIDAKDQSERHMAALNQHDAMKSVTGRSSMDNAINTTRRLIETYHRVLDEMRSGLTEEDLALIED
;
A
#
# COMPACT_ATOMS: atom_id res chain seq x y z
N MET A 1 12.91 -9.99 22.84
CA MET A 1 12.22 -9.87 21.54
C MET A 1 12.49 -11.12 20.71
N ASN A 2 11.46 -11.89 20.41
CA ASN A 2 11.56 -13.14 19.63
C ASN A 2 11.65 -12.82 18.12
N THR A 3 12.30 -13.68 17.31
CA THR A 3 12.40 -13.56 15.85
C THR A 3 11.03 -13.36 15.18
N ARG A 4 9.99 -14.03 15.69
CA ARG A 4 8.62 -13.88 15.18
C ARG A 4 8.01 -12.50 15.45
N GLN A 5 8.22 -11.96 16.65
CA GLN A 5 7.79 -10.59 17.01
C GLN A 5 8.49 -9.54 16.14
N ARG A 6 9.79 -9.74 15.86
CA ARG A 6 10.53 -8.87 14.94
C ARG A 6 9.94 -8.88 13.53
N MET A 7 9.66 -10.07 12.97
CA MET A 7 9.06 -10.19 11.65
C MET A 7 7.66 -9.53 11.58
N LEU A 8 6.85 -9.67 12.64
CA LEU A 8 5.54 -9.03 12.69
C LEU A 8 5.65 -7.50 12.72
N LEU A 9 6.58 -6.95 13.51
CA LEU A 9 6.84 -5.52 13.56
C LEU A 9 7.35 -5.00 12.20
N GLU A 10 8.36 -5.66 11.61
CA GLU A 10 8.91 -5.29 10.30
C GLU A 10 7.84 -5.32 9.20
N THR A 11 6.99 -6.35 9.20
CA THR A 11 5.88 -6.46 8.23
C THR A 11 4.83 -5.37 8.44
N THR A 12 4.55 -5.02 9.70
CA THR A 12 3.61 -3.93 10.04
C THR A 12 4.15 -2.59 9.55
N VAL A 13 5.43 -2.29 9.81
CA VAL A 13 6.09 -1.07 9.33
C VAL A 13 6.07 -1.00 7.80
N ALA A 14 6.43 -2.09 7.12
CA ALA A 14 6.41 -2.15 5.65
C ALA A 14 5.00 -1.94 5.06
N ARG A 15 3.97 -2.44 5.75
CA ARG A 15 2.55 -2.19 5.40
C ARG A 15 2.20 -0.72 5.54
N ASP A 16 2.58 -0.09 6.65
CA ASP A 16 2.28 1.32 6.92
C ASP A 16 2.99 2.24 5.90
N GLU A 17 4.23 1.91 5.53
CA GLU A 17 4.95 2.59 4.46
C GLU A 17 4.25 2.45 3.10
N ALA A 18 3.79 1.25 2.75
CA ALA A 18 3.04 1.01 1.53
C ALA A 18 1.71 1.80 1.50
N GLU A 19 1.01 1.90 2.63
CA GLU A 19 -0.18 2.75 2.76
C GLU A 19 0.15 4.24 2.58
N ALA A 20 1.26 4.72 3.13
CA ALA A 20 1.71 6.09 2.95
C ALA A 20 2.01 6.39 1.47
N VAL A 21 2.72 5.48 0.79
CA VAL A 21 2.98 5.57 -0.66
C VAL A 21 1.68 5.59 -1.45
N LEU A 22 0.70 4.74 -1.10
CA LEU A 22 -0.58 4.72 -1.79
C LEU A 22 -1.31 6.06 -1.69
N ARG A 23 -1.31 6.70 -0.52
CA ARG A 23 -1.93 8.02 -0.32
C ARG A 23 -1.26 9.07 -1.21
N VAL A 24 0.08 9.11 -1.21
CA VAL A 24 0.85 10.04 -2.06
C VAL A 24 0.57 9.82 -3.55
N LEU A 25 0.48 8.56 -4.00
CA LEU A 25 0.17 8.25 -5.41
C LEU A 25 -1.24 8.70 -5.81
N ILE A 26 -2.23 8.56 -4.94
CA ILE A 26 -3.60 9.01 -5.18
C ILE A 26 -3.63 10.54 -5.28
N ASP A 27 -2.97 11.24 -4.35
CA ASP A 27 -2.93 12.70 -4.35
C ASP A 27 -2.18 13.25 -5.57
N ALA A 28 -1.06 12.61 -5.95
CA ALA A 28 -0.29 12.98 -7.13
C ALA A 28 -1.08 12.76 -8.42
N LYS A 29 -1.88 11.68 -8.49
CA LYS A 29 -2.78 11.42 -9.62
C LYS A 29 -3.83 12.52 -9.76
N ASP A 30 -4.52 12.86 -8.68
CA ASP A 30 -5.55 13.90 -8.69
C ASP A 30 -4.98 15.27 -9.08
N GLN A 31 -3.80 15.64 -8.54
CA GLN A 31 -3.11 16.87 -8.94
C GLN A 31 -2.72 16.87 -10.42
N SER A 32 -2.18 15.76 -10.93
CA SER A 32 -1.79 15.61 -12.33
C SER A 32 -3.00 15.70 -13.27
N GLU A 33 -4.09 15.01 -12.94
CA GLU A 33 -5.32 15.03 -13.74
C GLU A 33 -5.94 16.43 -13.79
N ARG A 34 -5.93 17.18 -12.68
CA ARG A 34 -6.36 18.59 -12.65
C ARG A 34 -5.49 19.47 -13.53
N HIS A 35 -4.16 19.30 -13.46
CA HIS A 35 -3.22 20.09 -14.26
C HIS A 35 -3.38 19.80 -15.77
N MET A 36 -3.48 18.53 -16.14
CA MET A 36 -3.70 18.11 -17.53
C MET A 36 -5.04 18.62 -18.08
N ALA A 37 -6.11 18.56 -17.29
CA ALA A 37 -7.40 19.13 -17.66
C ALA A 37 -7.32 20.64 -17.89
N ALA A 38 -6.59 21.38 -17.03
CA ALA A 38 -6.38 22.82 -17.20
C ALA A 38 -5.58 23.17 -18.47
N LEU A 39 -4.65 22.29 -18.88
CA LEU A 39 -3.87 22.43 -20.10
C LEU A 39 -4.56 21.85 -21.35
N ASN A 40 -5.77 21.29 -21.22
CA ASN A 40 -6.48 20.56 -22.27
C ASN A 40 -5.61 19.45 -22.90
N GLN A 41 -4.74 18.84 -22.09
CA GLN A 41 -3.86 17.75 -22.45
C GLN A 41 -4.39 16.44 -21.90
N HIS A 42 -4.12 15.35 -22.62
CA HIS A 42 -4.47 14.00 -22.18
C HIS A 42 -3.21 13.14 -22.07
N ASP A 43 -3.19 12.24 -21.08
CA ASP A 43 -2.12 11.27 -20.91
C ASP A 43 -2.10 10.31 -22.12
N ALA A 44 -1.02 10.35 -22.90
CA ALA A 44 -0.83 9.55 -24.10
C ALA A 44 -0.77 8.04 -23.82
N MET A 45 -0.36 7.63 -22.62
CA MET A 45 -0.38 6.22 -22.23
C MET A 45 -1.81 5.78 -21.88
N LYS A 46 -2.58 6.65 -21.22
CA LYS A 46 -3.99 6.40 -20.88
C LYS A 46 -4.86 6.33 -22.13
N SER A 47 -4.57 7.11 -23.19
CA SER A 47 -5.33 7.05 -24.44
C SER A 47 -5.17 5.73 -25.20
N VAL A 48 -4.01 5.07 -25.07
CA VAL A 48 -3.72 3.80 -25.75
C VAL A 48 -4.09 2.58 -24.91
N THR A 49 -3.83 2.62 -23.61
CA THR A 49 -3.96 1.45 -22.71
C THR A 49 -5.18 1.52 -21.80
N GLY A 50 -5.89 2.65 -21.75
CA GLY A 50 -6.97 2.92 -20.81
C GLY A 50 -6.53 3.22 -19.38
N ARG A 51 -5.21 3.18 -19.08
CA ARG A 51 -4.65 3.40 -17.73
C ARG A 51 -3.40 4.27 -17.80
N SER A 52 -3.25 5.20 -16.86
CA SER A 52 -2.00 5.96 -16.68
C SER A 52 -0.95 5.14 -15.94
N SER A 53 0.31 5.61 -15.95
CA SER A 53 1.39 5.00 -15.15
C SER A 53 1.08 5.08 -13.66
N MET A 54 0.42 6.17 -13.24
CA MET A 54 -0.07 6.34 -11.86
C MET A 54 -1.16 5.32 -11.53
N ASP A 55 -2.10 5.03 -12.43
CA ASP A 55 -3.11 3.98 -12.22
C ASP A 55 -2.45 2.60 -12.01
N ASN A 56 -1.41 2.30 -12.79
CA ASN A 56 -0.65 1.05 -12.64
C ASN A 56 0.11 0.99 -11.30
N ALA A 57 0.74 2.10 -10.90
CA ALA A 57 1.42 2.20 -9.61
C ALA A 57 0.45 2.01 -8.44
N ILE A 58 -0.69 2.72 -8.45
CA ILE A 58 -1.74 2.60 -7.43
C ILE A 58 -2.24 1.17 -7.31
N ASN A 59 -2.54 0.51 -8.43
CA ASN A 59 -3.02 -0.87 -8.43
C ASN A 59 -1.96 -1.85 -7.89
N THR A 60 -0.69 -1.65 -8.23
CA THR A 60 0.41 -2.46 -7.70
C THR A 60 0.54 -2.29 -6.19
N THR A 61 0.53 -1.05 -5.69
CA THR A 61 0.65 -0.78 -4.25
C THR A 61 -0.55 -1.33 -3.47
N ARG A 62 -1.76 -1.26 -4.02
CA ARG A 62 -2.94 -1.89 -3.39
C ARG A 62 -2.77 -3.40 -3.23
N ARG A 63 -2.30 -4.10 -4.27
CA ARG A 63 -2.02 -5.55 -4.20
C ARG A 63 -0.91 -5.88 -3.19
N LEU A 64 0.08 -5.01 -3.06
CA LEU A 64 1.14 -5.16 -2.08
C LEU A 64 0.58 -5.06 -0.64
N ILE A 65 -0.27 -4.07 -0.37
CA ILE A 65 -0.95 -3.90 0.93
C ILE A 65 -1.81 -5.12 1.25
N GLU A 66 -2.59 -5.63 0.28
CA GLU A 66 -3.38 -6.85 0.45
C GLU A 66 -2.51 -8.06 0.81
N THR A 67 -1.31 -8.15 0.23
CA THR A 67 -0.35 -9.21 0.55
C THR A 67 0.15 -9.08 1.98
N TYR A 68 0.51 -7.86 2.42
CA TYR A 68 0.92 -7.62 3.80
C TYR A 68 -0.19 -7.96 4.80
N HIS A 69 -1.44 -7.58 4.52
CA HIS A 69 -2.58 -7.96 5.37
C HIS A 69 -2.68 -9.47 5.53
N ARG A 70 -2.61 -10.24 4.43
CA ARG A 70 -2.65 -11.71 4.50
C ARG A 70 -1.52 -12.30 5.32
N VAL A 71 -0.30 -11.80 5.14
CA VAL A 71 0.88 -12.26 5.90
C VAL A 71 0.73 -11.94 7.39
N LEU A 72 0.26 -10.73 7.73
CA LEU A 72 0.03 -10.33 9.11
C LEU A 72 -1.07 -11.17 9.77
N ASP A 73 -2.17 -11.44 9.05
CA ASP A 73 -3.26 -12.29 9.53
C ASP A 73 -2.78 -13.73 9.76
N GLU A 74 -2.01 -14.29 8.83
CA GLU A 74 -1.41 -15.63 8.99
C GLU A 74 -0.48 -15.67 10.20
N MET A 75 0.39 -14.67 10.35
CA MET A 75 1.30 -14.58 11.49
C MET A 75 0.56 -14.47 12.82
N ARG A 76 -0.54 -13.70 12.87
CA ARG A 76 -1.39 -13.51 14.05
C ARG A 76 -2.22 -14.75 14.40
N SER A 77 -2.72 -15.47 13.40
CA SER A 77 -3.55 -16.67 13.62
C SER A 77 -2.82 -17.80 14.34
N GLY A 78 -1.48 -17.83 14.27
CA GLY A 78 -0.66 -18.76 15.02
C GLY A 78 -0.08 -18.21 16.32
N LEU A 79 -0.53 -17.06 16.83
CA LEU A 79 -0.15 -16.50 18.14
C LEU A 79 -1.17 -16.91 19.20
N THR A 80 -0.69 -17.16 20.43
CA THR A 80 -1.58 -17.34 21.58
C THR A 80 -2.08 -15.98 22.07
N GLU A 81 -3.19 -15.92 22.84
CA GLU A 81 -3.70 -14.66 23.41
C GLU A 81 -2.64 -13.92 24.26
N GLU A 82 -1.73 -14.66 24.90
CA GLU A 82 -0.61 -14.11 25.68
C GLU A 82 0.45 -13.42 24.79
N ASP A 83 0.70 -13.97 23.60
CA ASP A 83 1.62 -13.37 22.63
C ASP A 83 1.03 -12.11 21.96
N LEU A 84 -0.29 -12.07 21.77
CA LEU A 84 -1.01 -10.93 21.19
C LEU A 84 -1.03 -9.74 22.16
N ALA A 85 -1.24 -9.99 23.46
CA ALA A 85 -1.26 -8.96 24.50
C ALA A 85 0.08 -8.21 24.66
N LEU A 86 1.20 -8.84 24.33
CA LEU A 86 2.53 -8.23 24.38
C LEU A 86 2.87 -7.39 23.13
N ILE A 87 2.00 -7.35 22.13
CA ILE A 87 2.18 -6.58 20.89
C ILE A 87 1.40 -5.26 20.92
N GLU A 88 0.38 -5.14 21.78
CA GLU A 88 -0.48 -3.95 21.89
C GLU A 88 0.02 -2.88 22.90
N ASP A 89 1.15 -3.13 23.57
CA ASP A 89 1.84 -2.22 24.52
C ASP A 89 3.14 -1.66 23.91
#